data_AF-A0A847WPT7-F1
#
_entry.id   AF-A0A847WPT7-F1
#
_cell.length_a   1.000
_cell.length_b   1.000
_cell.length_c   1.000
_cell.angle_alpha   90.00
_cell.angle_beta   90.00
_cell.angle_gamma   90.00
#
_symmetry.space_group_name_H-M   'P 1'
#
loop_
_entity.id
_entity.type
_entity.pdbx_description
1 polymer ?
#
loop_
_entity_poly.entity_id
_entity_poly.type
_entity_poly.pdbx_seq_one_letter_code
_entity_poly.pdbx_strand_id
1 'polypeptide(L)' 'MLTIEEIKAIIPHRYPFLLVDQILEVSENRVVGKKNVTI' A
#
# COMPACT_ATOMS: atom_id res chain seq x y z
N MET A 1 -5.22 9.10 -4.78
CA MET A 1 -4.61 8.46 -3.59
C MET A 1 -5.38 7.20 -3.33
N LEU A 2 -4.71 6.05 -3.25
CA LEU A 2 -5.36 4.80 -2.87
C LEU A 2 -5.23 4.61 -1.36
N THR A 3 -6.35 4.31 -0.72
CA THR A 3 -6.48 4.01 0.69
C THR A 3 -6.16 2.53 0.97
N ILE A 4 -5.94 2.18 2.25
CA ILE A 4 -5.58 0.81 2.63
C ILE A 4 -6.67 -0.23 2.28
N GLU A 5 -7.93 0.19 2.21
CA GLU A 5 -9.06 -0.67 1.81
C GLU A 5 -8.98 -1.01 0.32
N GLU A 6 -8.68 -0.02 -0.52
CA GLU A 6 -8.47 -0.22 -1.96
C GLU A 6 -7.25 -1.11 -2.22
N ILE A 7 -6.16 -0.92 -1.46
CA ILE A 7 -4.96 -1.76 -1.55
C ILE A 7 -5.29 -3.22 -1.20
N LYS A 8 -6.11 -3.46 -0.18
CA LYS A 8 -6.56 -4.81 0.21
C LYS A 8 -7.47 -5.45 -0.84
N ALA A 9 -8.24 -4.66 -1.59
CA ALA A 9 -9.07 -5.17 -2.67
C ALA A 9 -8.22 -5.58 -3.90
N ILE A 10 -7.14 -4.82 -4.18
CA ILE A 10 -6.26 -5.06 -5.32
C ILE A 10 -5.27 -6.21 -5.04
N ILE A 11 -4.73 -6.28 -3.82
CA ILE A 11 -3.66 -7.22 -3.46
C ILE A 11 -4.18 -8.23 -2.42
N PRO A 12 -3.90 -9.55 -2.56
CA PRO A 12 -4.37 -10.57 -1.62
C PRO A 12 -3.64 -10.54 -0.26
N HIS A 13 -2.53 -9.81 -0.14
CA HIS A 13 -1.74 -9.72 1.09
C HIS A 13 -2.57 -9.13 2.25
N ARG A 14 -2.45 -9.73 3.43
CA ARG A 14 -3.09 -9.31 4.68
C ARG A 14 -2.05 -9.23 5.79
N TYR A 15 -2.44 -8.73 6.95
CA TYR A 15 -1.59 -8.78 8.13
C TYR A 15 -1.14 -10.23 8.38
N PRO A 16 0.14 -10.49 8.72
CA PRO A 16 1.22 -9.54 9.01
C PRO A 16 2.09 -9.11 7.81
N PHE A 17 1.74 -9.53 6.58
CA PHE A 17 2.57 -9.33 5.38
C PHE A 17 2.15 -8.13 4.51
N LEU A 18 1.05 -7.45 4.83
CA LEU A 18 0.68 -6.20 4.17
C LEU A 18 1.52 -5.05 4.76
N LEU A 19 2.63 -4.71 4.09
CA LEU A 19 3.62 -3.74 4.56
C LEU A 19 3.50 -2.36 3.88
N VAL A 20 2.33 -2.03 3.34
CA VAL A 20 2.05 -0.75 2.66
C VAL A 20 0.80 -0.13 3.27
N ASP A 21 0.92 1.07 3.81
CA ASP A 21 -0.21 1.77 4.47
C ASP A 21 -0.98 2.66 3.48
N GLN A 22 -0.25 3.34 2.59
CA GLN A 22 -0.82 4.28 1.63
C GLN A 22 -0.03 4.28 0.31
N ILE A 23 -0.72 4.49 -0.82
CA ILE A 23 -0.08 4.74 -2.12
C ILE A 23 -0.25 6.21 -2.49
N LEU A 24 0.87 6.89 -2.67
CA LEU A 24 0.94 8.32 -2.97
C LEU A 24 0.86 8.59 -4.47
N GLU A 25 1.53 7.77 -5.29
CA GLU A 25 1.62 7.94 -6.74
C GLU A 25 1.64 6.58 -7.45
N VAL A 26 0.94 6.49 -8.59
CA VAL A 26 0.95 5.32 -9.47
C VAL A 26 1.18 5.80 -10.90
N SER A 27 2.18 5.22 -11.55
CA SER A 27 2.46 5.33 -12.99
C SER A 27 2.54 3.92 -13.57
N GLU A 28 2.50 3.78 -14.90
CA GLU A 28 2.48 2.45 -15.56
C GLU A 28 3.61 1.53 -15.10
N ASN A 29 4.80 2.08 -14.84
CA ASN A 29 5.99 1.31 -14.44
C ASN A 29 6.54 1.69 -13.05
N ARG A 30 5.84 2.52 -12.27
CA ARG A 30 6.34 3.00 -10.97
C ARG A 30 5.23 3.24 -9.97
N VAL A 31 5.44 2.84 -8.72
CA VAL A 31 4.53 3.12 -7.60
C VAL A 31 5.32 3.70 -6.44
N VAL A 32 4.81 4.76 -5.83
CA VAL A 32 5.37 5.37 -4.61
C VAL A 32 4.40 5.12 -3.46
N GLY A 33 4.81 4.28 -2.51
CA GLY A 33 4.04 3.93 -1.32
C GLY A 33 4.68 4.43 -0.03
N LYS A 34 3.87 4.54 1.03
CA LYS A 34 4.30 4.90 2.38
C LYS A 34 4.03 3.74 3.34
N LYS A 35 5.03 3.44 4.17
CA LYS A 35 4.97 2.50 5.30
C LYS A 35 5.35 3.25 6.57
N ASN A 36 4.46 3.34 7.53
CA ASN A 36 4.75 3.90 8.83
C ASN A 36 5.46 2.85 9.69
N VAL A 37 6.55 3.23 10.34
CA VAL A 37 7.31 2.39 11.26
C VAL A 37 7.18 3.01 12.65
N THR A 38 6.76 2.21 13.63
CA THR A 38 6.67 2.60 15.04
C THR A 38 7.60 1.71 15.87
N ILE A 39 8.22 2.27 16.91
CA ILE A 39 9.10 1.57 17.88
C ILE A 39 8.30 1.28 19.14
#